data_AF-A0A517U087-F1
#
_entry.id   AF-A0A517U087-F1
#
_cell.length_a   1.000
_cell.length_b   1.000
_cell.length_c   1.000
_cell.angle_alpha   90.00
_cell.angle_beta   90.00
_cell.angle_gamma   90.00
#
_symmetry.space_group_name_H-M   'P 1'
#
loop_
_entity.id
_entity.type
_entity.pdbx_description
1 polymer ?
#
loop_
_entity_poly.entity_id
_entity_poly.type
_entity_poly.pdbx_seq_one_letter_code
_entity_poly.pdbx_strand_id
1 'polypeptide(L)'
;MTKVAKLFALCLVASLALATPAWAQEEGADAVATAPTATAASDWSLITFSGAFGAALTTIGAAYGIGKLASAALESMARQPEVAGNIQTAMIIAAALIEGFTFFALFICMQQNPWAG
;
A
#
# COMPACT_ATOMS: atom_id res chain seq x y z
N MET A 1 -3.55 23.42 -21.22
CA MET A 1 -3.59 22.58 -20.00
C MET A 1 -4.03 23.44 -18.83
N THR A 2 -5.21 24.06 -18.97
CA THR A 2 -6.53 23.55 -18.55
C THR A 2 -6.72 23.76 -17.04
N LYS A 3 -7.22 24.96 -16.68
CA LYS A 3 -7.61 25.32 -15.32
C LYS A 3 -8.49 24.23 -14.66
N VAL A 4 -9.25 23.51 -15.48
CA VAL A 4 -10.03 22.31 -15.12
C VAL A 4 -9.17 21.18 -14.55
N ALA A 5 -7.99 20.89 -15.10
CA ALA A 5 -7.08 19.87 -14.59
C ALA A 5 -6.46 20.27 -13.23
N LYS A 6 -6.16 21.56 -13.04
CA LYS A 6 -5.70 22.09 -11.74
C LYS A 6 -6.82 22.09 -10.70
N LEU A 7 -8.05 22.37 -11.12
CA LEU A 7 -9.23 22.31 -10.25
C LEU A 7 -9.52 20.86 -9.82
N PHE A 8 -9.40 19.90 -10.75
CA PHE A 8 -9.55 18.48 -10.44
C PHE A 8 -8.47 17.98 -9.48
N ALA A 9 -7.22 18.38 -9.69
CA ALA A 9 -6.11 18.05 -8.78
C ALA A 9 -6.29 18.70 -7.39
N LEU A 10 -6.78 19.94 -7.33
CA LEU A 10 -7.07 20.62 -6.06
C LEU A 10 -8.25 19.98 -5.31
N CYS A 11 -9.29 19.53 -6.02
CA CYS A 11 -10.41 18.80 -5.45
C CYS A 11 -10.00 17.40 -4.95
N LEU A 12 -9.11 16.70 -5.67
CA LEU A 12 -8.55 15.42 -5.24
C LEU A 12 -7.70 15.57 -3.97
N VAL A 13 -6.86 16.62 -3.89
CA VAL A 13 -6.04 16.90 -2.71
C VAL A 13 -6.89 17.38 -1.53
N ALA A 14 -7.92 18.19 -1.77
CA ALA A 14 -8.84 18.65 -0.73
C ALA A 14 -9.71 17.51 -0.16
N SER A 15 -10.16 16.58 -1.01
CA SER A 15 -10.90 15.39 -0.56
C SER A 15 -10.03 14.43 0.22
N LEU A 16 -8.74 14.32 -0.11
CA LEU A 16 -7.78 13.52 0.66
C LEU A 16 -7.40 14.17 2.00
N ALA A 17 -7.43 15.51 2.09
CA ALA A 17 -7.10 16.25 3.31
C ALA A 17 -8.27 16.33 4.32
N LEU A 18 -9.52 16.32 3.86
CA LEU A 18 -10.72 16.27 4.73
C LEU A 18 -11.09 14.83 5.15
N ALA A 19 -10.41 13.82 4.59
CA ALA A 19 -10.45 12.45 5.08
C ALA A 19 -9.59 12.31 6.35
N THR A 20 -9.96 13.00 7.42
CA THR A 20 -9.52 12.65 8.79
C THR A 20 -10.57 11.75 9.44
N PRO A 21 -10.17 10.92 10.43
CA PRO A 21 -10.85 9.67 10.78
C PRO A 21 -12.16 9.98 11.50
N ALA A 22 -13.25 10.09 10.76
CA ALA A 22 -14.60 10.16 11.31
C ALA A 22 -15.02 8.88 12.06
N TRP A 23 -14.13 7.89 12.14
CA TRP A 23 -14.25 6.76 13.04
C TRP A 23 -13.01 6.71 13.96
N ALA A 24 -12.96 7.62 14.92
CA ALA A 24 -12.10 7.48 16.11
C ALA A 24 -12.89 7.93 17.34
N GLN A 25 -14.20 7.71 17.33
CA GLN A 25 -15.07 7.99 18.46
C GLN A 25 -15.02 6.77 19.38
N GLU A 26 -14.40 6.93 20.55
CA GLU A 26 -14.63 6.02 21.68
C GLU A 26 -16.13 5.99 21.97
N GLU A 27 -16.75 4.85 21.70
CA GLU A 27 -18.01 4.47 22.31
C GLU A 27 -17.69 3.34 23.29
N GLY A 28 -17.84 3.61 24.59
CA GLY A 28 -17.72 2.57 25.62
C GLY A 28 -16.91 2.98 26.84
N ALA A 29 -17.32 4.05 27.51
CA ALA A 29 -17.05 4.21 28.93
C ALA A 29 -17.87 3.18 29.71
N ASP A 30 -17.48 1.90 29.71
CA ASP A 30 -18.02 0.92 30.66
C ASP A 30 -16.98 -0.14 31.04
N ALA A 31 -16.71 -0.18 32.34
CA ALA A 31 -15.69 -0.96 33.01
C ALA A 31 -16.01 -2.47 33.06
N VAL A 32 -15.08 -3.32 32.63
CA VAL A 32 -14.80 -4.62 33.28
C VAL A 32 -13.29 -4.87 33.28
N ALA A 33 -12.74 -5.02 34.49
CA ALA A 33 -11.33 -5.24 34.76
C ALA A 33 -10.83 -6.62 34.30
N THR A 34 -9.68 -6.66 33.62
CA THR A 34 -8.71 -7.75 33.75
C THR A 34 -7.29 -7.17 33.61
N ALA A 35 -6.38 -7.63 34.47
CA ALA A 35 -5.21 -6.95 35.05
C ALA A 35 -4.01 -6.60 34.10
N PRO A 36 -3.05 -5.78 34.56
CA PRO A 36 -2.15 -4.98 33.72
C PRO A 36 -0.78 -5.63 33.48
N THR A 37 -0.21 -5.45 32.29
CA THR A 37 1.24 -5.62 32.09
C THR A 37 1.82 -4.55 31.17
N ALA A 38 2.73 -3.78 31.77
CA ALA A 38 3.78 -2.95 31.18
C ALA A 38 3.37 -1.66 30.45
N THR A 39 3.12 -0.64 31.28
CA THR A 39 3.68 0.73 31.19
C THR A 39 4.10 1.24 29.81
N ALA A 40 3.30 2.19 29.34
CA ALA A 40 3.64 3.25 28.39
C ALA A 40 5.12 3.64 28.40
N ALA A 41 5.87 3.12 27.42
CA ALA A 41 7.12 3.72 26.98
C ALA A 41 6.74 4.84 26.02
N SER A 42 6.51 6.02 26.59
CA SER A 42 6.38 7.32 25.92
C SER A 42 6.13 7.27 24.41
N ASP A 43 4.87 7.35 24.00
CA ASP A 43 4.46 7.58 22.61
C ASP A 43 4.99 8.94 22.13
N TRP A 44 6.24 8.97 21.67
CA TRP A 44 6.80 10.07 20.89
C TRP A 44 6.49 9.85 19.41
N SER A 45 5.34 9.24 19.09
CA SER A 45 4.80 9.23 17.74
C SER A 45 4.16 10.59 17.48
N LEU A 46 4.96 11.55 17.02
CA LEU A 46 4.42 12.83 16.55
C LEU A 46 3.58 12.65 15.26
N ILE A 47 3.74 11.52 14.56
CA ILE A 47 3.01 11.18 13.33
C ILE A 47 2.76 9.66 13.29
N THR A 48 1.50 9.26 13.38
CA THR A 48 1.08 7.87 13.16
C THR A 48 0.55 7.73 11.73
N PHE A 49 1.22 6.95 10.89
CA PHE A 49 0.71 6.60 9.55
C PHE A 49 -0.28 5.43 9.66
N SER A 50 -1.41 5.52 8.95
CA SER A 50 -2.38 4.43 8.91
C SER A 50 -1.86 3.28 8.04
N GLY A 51 -2.31 2.05 8.33
CA GLY A 51 -2.06 0.89 7.47
C GLY A 51 -2.55 1.09 6.04
N ALA A 52 -3.61 1.87 5.84
CA ALA A 52 -4.08 2.26 4.50
C ALA A 52 -3.04 3.07 3.71
N PHE A 53 -2.30 3.97 4.38
CA PHE A 53 -1.23 4.72 3.74
C PHE A 53 -0.06 3.81 3.34
N GLY A 54 0.33 2.89 4.21
CA GLY A 54 1.33 1.86 3.92
C GLY A 54 0.92 0.95 2.74
N ALA A 55 -0.35 0.55 2.70
CA ALA A 55 -0.89 -0.26 1.61
C ALA A 55 -0.87 0.48 0.26
N ALA A 56 -1.24 1.75 0.23
CA ALA A 56 -1.20 2.57 -0.98
C ALA A 56 0.23 2.70 -1.52
N LEU A 57 1.19 3.02 -0.65
CA LEU A 57 2.59 3.19 -1.06
C LEU A 57 3.19 1.87 -1.58
N THR A 58 2.94 0.77 -0.87
CA THR A 58 3.35 -0.57 -1.27
C THR A 58 2.79 -0.93 -2.65
N THR A 59 1.49 -0.70 -2.86
CA THR A 59 0.82 -1.01 -4.12
C THR A 59 1.38 -0.20 -5.29
N ILE A 60 1.68 1.09 -5.07
CA ILE A 60 2.32 1.94 -6.10
C ILE A 60 3.71 1.40 -6.46
N GLY A 61 4.52 1.04 -5.45
CA GLY A 61 5.84 0.47 -5.67
C GLY A 61 5.80 -0.85 -6.46
N ALA A 62 4.88 -1.74 -6.08
CA ALA A 62 4.66 -3.01 -6.75
C ALA A 62 4.22 -2.83 -8.21
N ALA A 63 3.20 -1.99 -8.45
CA ALA A 63 2.67 -1.69 -9.78
C ALA A 63 3.74 -1.10 -10.71
N TYR A 64 4.58 -0.20 -10.19
CA TYR A 64 5.69 0.35 -10.95
C TYR A 64 6.76 -0.70 -11.28
N GLY A 65 7.14 -1.52 -10.29
CA GLY A 65 8.12 -2.60 -10.46
C GLY A 65 7.69 -3.63 -11.50
N ILE A 66 6.47 -4.16 -11.37
CA ILE A 66 5.94 -5.16 -12.30
C ILE A 66 5.73 -4.58 -13.70
N GLY A 67 5.25 -3.34 -13.81
CA GLY A 67 5.03 -2.67 -15.10
C GLY A 67 6.33 -2.48 -15.89
N LYS A 68 7.41 -2.09 -15.21
CA LYS A 68 8.74 -1.94 -15.83
C LYS A 68 9.36 -3.28 -16.20
N LEU A 69 9.15 -4.30 -15.36
CA LEU A 69 9.61 -5.65 -15.65
C LEU A 69 8.91 -6.22 -16.88
N ALA A 70 7.58 -6.09 -16.95
CA ALA A 70 6.79 -6.59 -18.07
C ALA A 70 7.13 -5.87 -19.38
N SER A 71 7.30 -4.54 -19.36
CA SER A 71 7.65 -3.79 -20.57
C SER A 71 9.03 -4.20 -21.12
N ALA A 72 10.04 -4.34 -20.26
CA ALA A 72 11.38 -4.77 -20.65
C ALA A 72 11.38 -6.21 -21.19
N ALA A 73 10.61 -7.12 -20.57
CA ALA A 73 10.48 -8.49 -21.03
C ALA A 73 9.80 -8.55 -22.40
N LEU A 74 8.69 -7.81 -22.60
CA LEU A 74 7.98 -7.75 -23.87
C LEU A 74 8.85 -7.21 -25.00
N GLU A 75 9.60 -6.13 -24.77
CA GLU A 75 10.53 -5.59 -25.76
C GLU A 75 11.64 -6.60 -26.10
N SER A 76 12.19 -7.28 -25.09
CA SER A 76 13.24 -8.29 -25.29
C SER A 76 12.74 -9.49 -26.08
N MET A 77 11.53 -9.97 -25.80
CA MET A 77 10.89 -11.05 -26.55
C MET A 77 10.59 -10.65 -28.01
N ALA A 78 10.22 -9.40 -28.26
CA ALA A 78 10.00 -8.90 -29.62
C ALA A 78 11.31 -8.80 -30.42
N ARG A 79 12.43 -8.44 -29.78
CA ARG A 79 13.75 -8.35 -30.42
C ARG A 79 14.41 -9.70 -30.65
N GLN A 80 14.19 -10.66 -29.74
CA GLN A 80 14.80 -11.99 -29.79
C GLN A 80 13.73 -13.08 -29.55
N PRO A 81 12.92 -13.39 -30.57
CA PRO A 81 11.82 -14.34 -30.44
C PRO A 81 12.29 -15.76 -30.12
N GLU A 82 13.51 -16.11 -30.55
CA GLU A 82 14.13 -17.42 -30.33
C GLU A 82 14.44 -17.75 -28.87
N VAL A 83 14.56 -16.74 -27.99
CA VAL A 83 14.71 -16.93 -26.53
C VAL A 83 13.50 -16.46 -25.74
N ALA A 84 12.36 -16.20 -26.40
CA ALA A 84 11.19 -15.62 -25.75
C ALA A 84 10.63 -16.46 -24.60
N GLY A 85 10.63 -17.79 -24.73
CA GLY A 85 10.18 -18.69 -23.66
C GLY A 85 11.02 -18.59 -22.38
N ASN A 86 12.34 -18.42 -22.53
CA ASN A 86 13.25 -18.25 -21.40
C ASN A 86 13.03 -16.89 -20.72
N ILE A 87 12.84 -15.83 -21.51
CA ILE A 87 12.53 -14.49 -20.99
C ILE A 87 11.19 -14.51 -20.25
N GLN A 88 10.15 -15.14 -20.80
CA GLN A 88 8.86 -15.27 -20.15
C GLN A 88 8.97 -16.02 -18.82
N THR A 89 9.75 -17.10 -18.77
CA THR A 89 9.96 -17.86 -17.53
C THR A 89 10.65 -17.00 -16.46
N ALA A 90 11.74 -16.32 -16.83
CA ALA A 90 12.43 -15.41 -15.91
C ALA A 90 11.53 -14.25 -15.44
N MET A 91 10.72 -13.71 -16.34
CA MET A 91 9.73 -12.66 -16.05
C MET A 91 8.69 -13.14 -15.03
N ILE A 92 8.13 -14.34 -15.21
CA ILE A 92 7.13 -14.91 -14.28
C ILE A 92 7.74 -15.16 -12.90
N ILE A 93 8.97 -15.67 -12.82
CA ILE A 93 9.66 -15.88 -11.54
C ILE A 93 9.87 -14.54 -10.82
N ALA A 94 10.39 -13.54 -11.52
CA ALA A 94 10.58 -12.22 -10.94
C ALA A 94 9.26 -11.54 -10.57
N ALA A 95 8.21 -11.70 -11.37
CA ALA A 95 6.86 -11.25 -11.05
C ALA A 95 6.34 -11.92 -9.77
N ALA A 96 6.51 -13.23 -9.62
CA ALA A 96 6.11 -13.96 -8.43
C ALA A 96 6.84 -13.48 -7.16
N LEU A 97 8.11 -13.10 -7.27
CA LEU A 97 8.86 -12.50 -6.15
C LEU A 97 8.34 -11.11 -5.77
N ILE A 98 8.00 -10.28 -6.75
CA ILE A 98 7.38 -8.96 -6.52
C ILE A 98 6.01 -9.14 -5.86
N GLU A 99 5.16 -10.02 -6.41
CA GLU A 99 3.83 -10.31 -5.87
C GLU A 99 3.90 -10.90 -4.46
N GLY A 100 4.81 -11.84 -4.21
CA GLY A 100 5.00 -12.45 -2.89
C GLY A 100 5.39 -11.43 -1.82
N PHE A 101 6.34 -10.54 -2.12
CA PHE A 101 6.72 -9.44 -1.23
C PHE A 101 5.55 -8.46 -1.02
N THR A 102 4.87 -8.08 -2.09
CA THR A 102 3.74 -7.12 -2.06
C THR A 102 2.61 -7.65 -1.21
N PHE A 103 2.25 -8.92 -1.39
CA PHE A 103 1.20 -9.56 -0.61
C PHE A 103 1.53 -9.60 0.89
N PHE A 104 2.78 -9.94 1.24
CA PHE A 104 3.23 -9.92 2.63
C PHE A 104 3.20 -8.51 3.25
N ALA A 105 3.63 -7.49 2.51
CA ALA A 105 3.57 -6.11 2.96
C ALA A 105 2.12 -5.61 3.14
N LEU A 106 1.20 -5.97 2.23
CA LEU A 106 -0.23 -5.68 2.37
C LEU A 106 -0.85 -6.38 3.58
N PHE A 107 -0.45 -7.62 3.85
CA PHE A 107 -0.88 -8.32 5.06
C PHE A 107 -0.48 -7.55 6.33
N ILE A 108 0.77 -7.09 6.43
CA ILE A 108 1.23 -6.27 7.57
C ILE A 108 0.41 -4.98 7.69
N CYS A 109 0.14 -4.31 6.56
CA CYS A 109 -0.67 -3.09 6.55
C CYS A 109 -2.11 -3.34 7.02
N MET A 110 -2.68 -4.50 6.66
CA MET A 110 -4.03 -4.90 7.07
C MET A 110 -4.13 -5.14 8.59
N GLN A 111 -3.07 -5.64 9.24
CA GLN A 111 -3.07 -5.85 10.70
C GLN A 111 -3.20 -4.55 11.51
N GLN A 112 -2.95 -3.39 10.88
CA GLN A 112 -3.10 -2.07 11.49
C GLN A 112 -4.52 -1.50 11.30
N ASN A 113 -5.46 -2.31 10.78
CA ASN A 113 -6.84 -1.90 10.56
C ASN A 113 -7.67 -2.00 11.87
N PRO A 114 -8.12 -0.87 12.47
CA PRO A 114 -8.89 -0.90 13.71
C PRO A 114 -10.32 -1.43 13.54
N TRP A 115 -10.79 -1.61 12.30
CA TRP A 115 -12.14 -2.12 11.97
C TRP A 115 -12.18 -3.64 11.73
N ALA A 116 -11.06 -4.35 11.91
CA ALA A 116 -10.99 -5.80 11.74
C ALA A 116 -11.47 -6.51 13.01
N GLY A 117 -12.78 -6.45 13.26
CA GLY A 117 -13.51 -7.16 14.32
C GLY A 117 -14.75 -7.83 13.76
#